data_AF-A0A349VHW8-F1
#
_entry.id   AF-A0A349VHW8-F1
#
_cell.length_a   1.000
_cell.length_b   1.000
_cell.length_c   1.000
_cell.angle_alpha   90.00
_cell.angle_beta   90.00
_cell.angle_gamma   90.00
#
_symmetry.space_group_name_H-M   'P 1'
#
loop_
_entity.id
_entity.type
_entity.pdbx_description
1 polymer ?
#
loop_
_entity_poly.entity_id
_entity_poly.type
_entity_poly.pdbx_seq_one_letter_code
_entity_poly.pdbx_strand_id
1 'polypeptide(L)'
;ELTGKKPTDRSYVFAERGWHFGPITRTDGLDFSRSITSTRYRYIYNALPERSYTPVDMADKDAWKAIQQALAAGRLSPLHQRLYFQKPRPMTELYDLQNDPLELRNLSGNTSTSETEDTLRKELEAWMIRESDFLPLPTHALQTTRKKSTDK
;
A
#
# COMPACT_ATOMS: atom_id res chain seq x y z
N GLU A 1 -33.05 -5.75 -2.59
CA GLU A 1 -33.68 -5.07 -3.74
C GLU A 1 -32.93 -3.77 -4.03
N LEU A 2 -32.70 -3.45 -5.30
CA LEU A 2 -32.16 -2.14 -5.72
C LEU A 2 -33.35 -1.19 -5.91
N THR A 3 -33.62 -0.37 -4.90
CA THR A 3 -34.87 0.43 -4.78
C THR A 3 -34.84 1.79 -5.49
N GLY A 4 -33.75 2.12 -6.19
CA GLY A 4 -33.56 3.43 -6.82
C GLY A 4 -33.31 4.60 -5.86
N LYS A 5 -33.36 4.36 -4.55
CA LYS A 5 -32.97 5.35 -3.53
C LYS A 5 -31.46 5.58 -3.60
N LYS A 6 -31.03 6.85 -3.51
CA LYS A 6 -29.60 7.16 -3.38
C LYS A 6 -29.07 6.49 -2.12
N PRO A 7 -27.97 5.71 -2.20
CA PRO A 7 -27.30 5.21 -1.01
C PRO A 7 -26.90 6.39 -0.12
N THR A 8 -26.84 6.17 1.19
CA THR A 8 -26.10 7.08 2.05
C THR A 8 -24.65 7.08 1.60
N ASP A 9 -24.11 8.26 1.30
CA ASP A 9 -22.73 8.40 0.83
C ASP A 9 -21.77 7.94 1.93
N ARG A 10 -21.04 6.87 1.65
CA ARG A 10 -19.86 6.51 2.45
C ARG A 10 -18.73 7.43 2.05
N SER A 11 -18.17 8.15 3.01
CA SER A 11 -17.03 9.04 2.75
C SER A 11 -15.77 8.25 2.39
N TYR A 12 -15.64 7.03 2.92
CA TYR A 12 -14.45 6.19 2.76
C TYR A 12 -14.80 4.71 2.50
N VAL A 13 -13.89 4.03 1.81
CA VAL A 13 -13.82 2.57 1.71
C VAL A 13 -12.52 2.11 2.35
N PHE A 14 -12.60 1.10 3.20
CA PHE A 14 -11.45 0.49 3.86
C PHE A 14 -11.21 -0.91 3.28
N ALA A 15 -9.94 -1.30 3.17
CA ALA A 15 -9.58 -2.64 2.74
C ALA A 15 -8.31 -3.11 3.45
N GLU A 16 -8.23 -4.42 3.66
CA GLU A 16 -7.08 -5.10 4.24
C GLU A 16 -6.50 -6.14 3.30
N ARG A 17 -5.18 -6.32 3.41
CA ARG A 17 -4.45 -7.47 2.91
C ARG A 17 -3.82 -8.20 4.08
N GLY A 18 -3.96 -9.53 4.07
CA GLY A 18 -3.53 -10.40 5.16
C GLY A 18 -2.63 -11.54 4.67
N TRP A 19 -2.81 -12.68 5.32
CA TRP A 19 -2.16 -13.93 4.92
C TRP A 19 -2.87 -14.56 3.73
N HIS A 20 -2.08 -15.13 2.84
CA HIS A 20 -2.49 -16.00 1.76
C HIS A 20 -1.65 -17.28 1.84
N PHE A 21 -2.20 -18.43 1.45
CA PHE A 21 -1.43 -19.68 1.48
C PHE A 21 -0.18 -19.55 0.59
N GLY A 22 1.01 -19.60 1.21
CA GLY A 22 2.28 -19.32 0.52
C GLY A 22 3.45 -18.99 1.46
N PRO A 23 4.61 -18.56 0.91
CA PRO A 23 5.80 -18.26 1.69
C PRO A 23 5.62 -17.04 2.60
N ILE A 24 5.92 -17.18 3.90
CA ILE A 24 5.86 -16.06 4.86
C ILE A 24 6.92 -14.96 4.60
N THR A 25 7.85 -15.20 3.68
CA THR A 25 8.98 -14.31 3.35
C THR A 25 8.70 -13.37 2.18
N ARG A 26 7.62 -13.59 1.43
CA ARG A 26 7.22 -12.84 0.23
C ARG A 26 5.78 -12.35 0.35
N THR A 27 5.41 -11.37 -0.47
CA THR A 27 4.07 -10.76 -0.39
C THR A 27 2.94 -11.67 -0.90
N ASP A 28 3.23 -12.71 -1.68
CA ASP A 28 2.23 -13.68 -2.14
C ASP A 28 1.83 -14.70 -1.06
N GLY A 29 2.57 -14.78 0.05
CA GLY A 29 2.18 -15.53 1.24
C GLY A 29 1.79 -14.64 2.42
N LEU A 30 2.65 -13.70 2.83
CA LEU A 30 2.36 -12.82 3.97
C LEU A 30 2.61 -11.35 3.63
N ASP A 31 1.52 -10.59 3.47
CA ASP A 31 1.58 -9.15 3.24
C ASP A 31 0.51 -8.40 4.01
N PHE A 32 0.91 -7.79 5.13
CA PHE A 32 0.03 -6.96 5.93
C PHE A 32 0.00 -5.55 5.35
N SER A 33 -1.13 -5.23 4.72
CA SER A 33 -1.41 -3.89 4.20
C SER A 33 -2.81 -3.46 4.60
N ARG A 34 -2.98 -2.16 4.79
CA ARG A 34 -4.27 -1.50 5.07
C ARG A 34 -4.42 -0.32 4.16
N SER A 35 -5.63 -0.10 3.66
CA SER A 35 -5.90 1.06 2.82
C SER A 35 -7.22 1.72 3.17
N ILE A 36 -7.25 3.03 2.95
CA ILE A 36 -8.45 3.86 2.99
C ILE A 36 -8.52 4.63 1.67
N THR A 37 -9.70 4.61 1.06
CA THR A 37 -9.97 5.29 -0.22
C THR A 37 -11.11 6.26 -0.03
N SER A 38 -10.86 7.54 -0.28
CA SER A 38 -11.88 8.57 -0.42
C SER A 38 -12.33 8.68 -1.87
N THR A 39 -13.18 9.67 -2.18
CA THR A 39 -13.59 9.96 -3.56
C THR A 39 -12.44 10.38 -4.47
N ARG A 40 -11.34 10.90 -3.92
CA ARG A 40 -10.20 11.42 -4.70
C ARG A 40 -8.87 10.78 -4.35
N TYR A 41 -8.65 10.36 -3.11
CA TYR A 41 -7.32 9.91 -2.67
C TYR A 41 -7.38 8.50 -2.11
N ARG A 42 -6.33 7.71 -2.40
CA ARG A 42 -6.09 6.44 -1.73
C ARG A 42 -4.82 6.52 -0.90
N TYR A 43 -4.93 6.14 0.36
CA TYR A 43 -3.80 5.98 1.27
C TYR A 43 -3.60 4.49 1.58
N ILE A 44 -2.37 4.02 1.52
CA ILE A 44 -1.96 2.64 1.79
C ILE A 44 -0.88 2.65 2.88
N TYR A 45 -1.03 1.77 3.86
CA TYR A 45 -0.03 1.46 4.87
C TYR A 45 0.49 0.03 4.68
N ASN A 46 1.78 -0.12 4.40
CA ASN A 46 2.47 -1.40 4.30
C ASN A 46 3.21 -1.70 5.60
N ALA A 47 2.67 -2.61 6.42
CA ALA A 47 3.25 -2.95 7.73
C ALA A 47 4.51 -3.83 7.62
N LEU A 48 4.74 -4.45 6.46
CA LEU A 48 5.90 -5.32 6.18
C LEU A 48 6.70 -4.82 4.95
N PRO A 49 7.34 -3.63 5.02
CA PRO A 49 7.99 -3.01 3.86
C PRO A 49 9.21 -3.79 3.34
N GLU A 50 9.84 -4.63 4.18
CA GLU A 50 11.02 -5.45 3.84
C GLU A 50 10.68 -6.73 3.07
N ARG A 51 9.39 -7.03 2.86
CA ARG A 51 8.98 -8.20 2.06
C ARG A 51 9.16 -7.90 0.59
N SER A 52 9.84 -8.81 -0.11
CA SER A 52 9.98 -8.73 -1.56
C SER A 52 8.61 -8.95 -2.22
N TYR A 53 8.26 -8.10 -3.17
CA TYR A 53 7.00 -8.24 -3.91
C TYR A 53 7.00 -9.51 -4.76
N THR A 54 5.87 -10.18 -4.77
CA THR A 54 5.52 -11.30 -5.65
C THR A 54 4.00 -11.31 -5.79
N PRO A 55 3.46 -11.49 -7.02
CA PRO A 55 2.02 -11.48 -7.22
C PRO A 55 1.39 -12.79 -6.72
N VAL A 56 0.25 -12.67 -6.01
CA VAL A 56 -0.54 -13.79 -5.49
C VAL A 56 -1.03 -14.66 -6.65
N ASP A 57 -0.93 -15.98 -6.51
CA ASP A 57 -1.31 -17.02 -7.50
C ASP A 57 -0.62 -16.95 -8.87
N MET A 58 0.25 -15.96 -9.06
CA MET A 58 0.88 -15.65 -10.35
C MET A 58 2.41 -15.78 -10.30
N ALA A 59 2.98 -16.16 -9.16
CA ALA A 59 4.43 -16.25 -8.95
C ALA A 59 5.15 -17.17 -9.95
N ASP A 60 4.51 -18.24 -10.42
CA ASP A 60 5.12 -19.19 -11.37
C ASP A 60 4.62 -19.05 -12.81
N LYS A 61 3.82 -18.01 -13.08
CA LYS A 61 3.23 -17.78 -14.41
C LYS A 61 4.19 -17.04 -15.32
N ASP A 62 4.03 -17.26 -16.63
CA ASP A 62 4.94 -16.71 -17.65
C ASP A 62 5.03 -15.19 -17.62
N ALA A 63 3.94 -14.50 -17.28
CA ALA A 63 3.93 -13.05 -17.14
C ALA A 63 4.92 -12.55 -16.07
N TRP A 64 4.95 -13.18 -14.88
CA TRP A 64 5.87 -12.77 -13.82
C TRP A 64 7.31 -13.17 -14.14
N LYS A 65 7.51 -14.37 -14.70
CA LYS A 65 8.82 -14.84 -15.18
C LYS A 65 9.41 -13.88 -16.23
N ALA A 66 8.59 -13.40 -17.16
CA ALA A 66 9.02 -12.43 -18.17
C ALA A 66 9.48 -11.10 -17.55
N ILE A 67 8.78 -10.60 -16.52
CA ILE A 67 9.19 -9.39 -15.78
C ILE A 67 10.53 -9.62 -15.08
N GLN A 68 10.72 -10.75 -14.43
CA GLN A 68 11.97 -11.10 -13.75
C GLN A 68 13.14 -11.24 -14.74
N GLN A 69 12.91 -11.88 -15.89
CA GLN A 69 13.92 -12.00 -16.95
C GLN A 69 14.28 -10.63 -17.55
N ALA A 70 13.31 -9.76 -17.77
CA ALA A 70 13.55 -8.39 -18.24
C ALA A 70 14.37 -7.58 -17.23
N LEU A 71 14.13 -7.74 -15.92
CA LEU A 71 14.96 -7.13 -14.88
C LEU A 71 16.39 -7.65 -14.94
N ALA A 72 16.58 -8.97 -14.96
CA ALA A 72 17.90 -9.60 -14.99
C ALA A 72 18.71 -9.21 -16.24
N ALA A 73 18.04 -8.99 -17.36
CA ALA A 73 18.65 -8.54 -18.61
C ALA A 73 18.87 -7.01 -18.69
N GLY A 74 18.50 -6.24 -17.65
CA GLY A 74 18.60 -4.78 -17.66
C GLY A 74 17.65 -4.08 -18.64
N ARG A 75 16.58 -4.76 -19.07
CA ARG A 75 15.60 -4.28 -20.07
C ARG A 75 14.29 -3.79 -19.45
N LEU A 76 14.09 -3.99 -18.15
CA LEU A 76 12.89 -3.53 -17.47
C LEU A 76 12.93 -2.01 -17.27
N SER A 77 11.85 -1.30 -17.61
CA SER A 77 11.80 0.15 -17.47
C SER A 77 12.00 0.59 -16.00
N PRO A 78 12.54 1.79 -15.72
CA PRO A 78 12.67 2.31 -14.36
C PRO A 78 11.36 2.34 -13.57
N LEU A 79 10.23 2.60 -14.24
CA LEU A 79 8.90 2.57 -13.62
C LEU A 79 8.59 1.20 -13.02
N HIS A 80 8.63 0.14 -13.84
CA HIS A 80 8.35 -1.23 -13.37
C HIS A 80 9.40 -1.75 -12.38
N GLN A 81 10.66 -1.31 -12.48
CA GLN A 81 11.67 -1.61 -11.45
C GLN A 81 11.25 -1.04 -10.09
N ARG A 82 10.83 0.22 -10.06
CA ARG A 82 10.31 0.85 -8.83
C ARG A 82 9.06 0.15 -8.31
N LEU A 83 8.08 -0.15 -9.17
CA LEU A 83 6.81 -0.75 -8.74
C LEU A 83 6.97 -2.16 -8.19
N TYR A 84 7.83 -3.00 -8.77
CA TYR A 84 7.90 -4.42 -8.45
C TYR A 84 9.13 -4.83 -7.64
N PHE A 85 10.21 -4.04 -7.67
CA PHE A 85 11.50 -4.44 -7.11
C PHE A 85 12.10 -3.43 -6.14
N GLN A 86 11.43 -2.30 -5.86
CA GLN A 86 11.83 -1.40 -4.79
C GLN A 86 11.81 -2.13 -3.44
N LYS A 87 12.96 -2.11 -2.75
CA LYS A 87 13.11 -2.68 -1.42
C LYS A 87 13.99 -1.76 -0.54
N PRO A 88 13.50 -1.33 0.64
CA PRO A 88 12.16 -1.57 1.18
C PRO A 88 11.06 -0.89 0.34
N ARG A 89 9.86 -1.48 0.34
CA ARG A 89 8.66 -0.81 -0.18
C ARG A 89 8.37 0.43 0.68
N PRO A 90 7.76 1.49 0.11
CA PRO A 90 7.28 2.60 0.92
C PRO A 90 6.36 2.10 2.04
N MET A 91 6.61 2.53 3.28
CA MET A 91 5.73 2.17 4.40
C MET A 91 4.35 2.81 4.24
N THR A 92 4.30 4.00 3.65
CA THR A 92 3.06 4.70 3.32
C THR A 92 3.05 5.14 1.87
N GLU A 93 1.88 5.05 1.25
CA GLU A 93 1.65 5.49 -0.11
C GLU A 93 0.38 6.33 -0.16
N LEU A 94 0.41 7.42 -0.94
CA LEU A 94 -0.74 8.29 -1.16
C LEU A 94 -0.88 8.56 -2.67
N TYR A 95 -2.06 8.33 -3.22
CA TYR A 95 -2.34 8.50 -4.65
C TYR A 95 -3.53 9.43 -4.85
N ASP A 96 -3.43 10.37 -5.80
CA ASP A 96 -4.53 11.22 -6.26
C ASP A 96 -5.22 10.53 -7.44
N LEU A 97 -6.32 9.82 -7.17
CA LEU A 97 -7.06 9.02 -8.14
C LEU A 97 -7.69 9.84 -9.27
N GLN A 98 -7.86 11.15 -9.08
CA GLN A 98 -8.39 12.03 -10.12
C GLN A 98 -7.32 12.38 -11.15
N ASN A 99 -6.10 12.67 -10.70
CA ASN A 99 -4.99 13.10 -11.58
C ASN A 99 -4.04 11.96 -11.96
N ASP A 100 -4.04 10.88 -11.19
CA ASP A 100 -3.22 9.67 -11.36
C ASP A 100 -4.09 8.41 -11.11
N PRO A 101 -5.02 8.11 -12.04
CA PRO A 101 -5.95 6.97 -11.90
C PRO A 101 -5.25 5.60 -11.95
N LEU A 102 -3.97 5.57 -12.38
CA LEU A 102 -3.15 4.37 -12.42
C LEU A 102 -2.24 4.22 -11.19
N GLU A 103 -2.27 5.20 -10.28
CA GLU A 103 -1.57 5.15 -8.99
C GLU A 103 -0.06 4.94 -9.15
N LEU A 104 0.53 5.63 -10.13
CA LEU A 104 1.94 5.48 -10.46
C LEU A 104 2.82 6.42 -9.63
N ARG A 105 2.28 7.55 -9.17
CA ARG A 105 3.01 8.60 -8.46
C ARG A 105 2.60 8.65 -6.99
N ASN A 106 3.41 8.04 -6.15
CA ASN A 106 3.26 8.14 -4.70
C ASN A 106 3.53 9.58 -4.22
N LEU A 107 2.55 10.20 -3.57
CA LEU A 107 2.56 11.55 -3.01
C LEU A 107 2.83 11.56 -1.49
N SER A 108 3.03 10.41 -0.87
CA SER A 108 3.34 10.29 0.56
C SER A 108 4.55 11.16 0.94
N GLY A 109 4.41 11.92 2.03
CA GLY A 109 5.44 12.84 2.53
C GLY A 109 5.54 14.17 1.77
N ASN A 110 4.71 14.41 0.76
CA ASN A 110 4.68 15.70 0.05
C ASN A 110 3.97 16.77 0.88
N THR A 111 4.61 17.93 1.05
CA THR A 111 4.07 19.07 1.81
C THR A 111 2.70 19.52 1.31
N SER A 112 2.48 19.52 -0.01
CA SER A 112 1.22 19.95 -0.63
C SER A 112 0.01 19.05 -0.34
N THR A 113 0.25 17.79 0.04
CA THR A 113 -0.81 16.80 0.37
C THR A 113 -0.79 16.38 1.83
N SER A 114 0.01 17.04 2.67
CA SER A 114 0.25 16.65 4.07
C SER A 114 -1.02 16.56 4.91
N GLU A 115 -1.94 17.53 4.79
CA GLU A 115 -3.22 17.53 5.52
C GLU A 115 -4.13 16.38 5.08
N THR A 116 -4.17 16.09 3.78
CA THR A 116 -4.93 14.97 3.23
C THR A 116 -4.36 13.64 3.72
N GLU A 117 -3.04 13.48 3.67
CA GLU A 117 -2.37 12.28 4.16
C GLU A 117 -2.64 12.05 5.64
N ASP A 118 -2.52 13.11 6.46
CA ASP A 118 -2.76 13.07 7.90
C ASP A 118 -4.20 12.69 8.25
N THR A 119 -5.17 13.26 7.52
CA THR A 119 -6.60 12.96 7.69
C THR A 119 -6.87 11.49 7.39
N LEU A 120 -6.47 11.01 6.22
CA LEU A 120 -6.70 9.62 5.82
C LEU A 120 -5.99 8.63 6.75
N ARG A 121 -4.77 8.95 7.18
CA ARG A 121 -4.03 8.14 8.14
C ARG A 121 -4.78 8.02 9.48
N LYS A 122 -5.31 9.12 10.02
CA LYS A 122 -6.09 9.12 11.27
C LYS A 122 -7.40 8.34 11.15
N GLU A 123 -8.11 8.49 10.03
CA GLU A 123 -9.34 7.74 9.76
C GLU A 123 -9.05 6.24 9.62
N LEU A 124 -7.94 5.87 8.96
CA LEU A 124 -7.50 4.48 8.89
C LEU A 124 -7.16 3.92 10.28
N GLU A 125 -6.44 4.68 11.10
CA GLU A 125 -6.11 4.28 12.47
C GLU A 125 -7.36 4.08 13.34
N ALA A 126 -8.33 5.00 13.26
CA ALA A 126 -9.59 4.87 13.98
C ALA A 126 -10.37 3.62 13.53
N TRP A 127 -10.37 3.33 12.22
CA TRP A 127 -10.94 2.10 11.68
C TRP A 127 -10.21 0.86 12.21
N MET A 128 -8.88 0.82 12.15
CA MET A 128 -8.07 -0.30 12.67
C MET A 128 -8.38 -0.59 14.14
N ILE A 129 -8.45 0.44 14.99
CA ILE A 129 -8.78 0.29 16.41
C ILE A 129 -10.18 -0.29 16.58
N ARG A 130 -11.17 0.24 15.84
CA ARG A 130 -12.57 -0.18 15.94
C ARG A 130 -12.74 -1.65 15.55
N GLU A 131 -12.06 -2.09 14.50
CA GLU A 131 -12.13 -3.47 14.00
C GLU A 131 -11.21 -4.44 14.78
N SER A 132 -10.62 -3.99 15.89
CA SER A 132 -9.69 -4.80 16.70
C SER A 132 -8.49 -5.33 15.89
N ASP A 133 -7.97 -4.52 14.97
CA ASP A 133 -6.79 -4.84 14.20
C ASP A 133 -5.53 -4.72 15.06
N PHE A 134 -4.79 -5.82 15.17
CA PHE A 134 -3.62 -5.93 16.06
C PHE A 134 -2.31 -5.48 15.40
N LEU A 135 -2.34 -4.99 14.16
CA LEU A 135 -1.16 -4.38 13.55
C LEU A 135 -0.77 -3.07 14.24
N PRO A 136 0.53 -2.72 14.32
CA PRO A 136 0.94 -1.40 14.76
C PRO A 136 0.31 -0.31 13.89
N LEU A 137 -0.26 0.70 14.55
CA LEU A 137 -0.85 1.85 13.86
C LEU A 137 0.21 2.59 13.02
N PRO A 138 -0.15 3.10 11.82
CA PRO A 138 0.75 3.86 10.96
C PRO A 138 1.58 4.92 11.68
N THR A 139 0.98 5.74 12.55
CA THR A 139 1.69 6.77 13.35
C THR A 139 2.85 6.18 14.14
N HIS A 140 2.59 5.09 14.88
CA HIS A 140 3.57 4.48 15.77
C HIS A 140 4.71 3.84 14.96
N ALA A 141 4.38 3.19 13.84
CA ALA A 141 5.36 2.62 12.94
C ALA A 141 6.28 3.71 12.32
N LEU A 142 5.70 4.82 11.84
CA LEU A 142 6.44 5.95 11.25
C LEU A 142 7.34 6.66 12.26
N GLN A 143 6.88 6.86 13.50
CA GLN A 143 7.71 7.50 14.54
C GLN A 143 8.91 6.62 14.93
N THR A 144 8.69 5.31 15.04
CA THR A 144 9.74 4.35 15.42
C THR A 144 10.82 4.22 14.36
N THR A 145 10.45 4.25 13.08
CA THR A 145 11.40 4.20 11.96
C THR A 145 12.24 5.47 11.85
N ARG A 146 11.65 6.66 12.06
CA ARG A 146 12.40 7.94 12.05
C ARG A 146 13.46 8.01 13.15
N LYS A 147 13.16 7.56 14.37
CA LYS A 147 14.15 7.55 15.47
C LYS A 147 15.36 6.68 15.15
N LYS A 148 15.16 5.52 14.51
CA LYS A 148 16.26 4.64 14.09
C LYS A 148 17.19 5.25 13.03
N SER A 149 16.72 6.22 12.25
CA SER A 149 17.57 6.91 11.26
C SER A 149 18.37 8.06 11.84
N THR A 150 17.95 8.64 12.97
CA THR A 150 18.67 9.74 13.62
C THR A 150 19.74 9.28 14.61
N ASP A 151 19.66 8.02 15.06
CA ASP A 151 20.62 7.39 16.00
C ASP A 151 21.75 6.60 15.29
N LYS A 152 21.88 6.72 13.96
CA LYS A 152 22.94 6.14 13.14
C LYS A 152 23.77 7.24 12.49
#